data_AF-A0A9X6ZZJ3-F1
#
_entry.id   AF-A0A9X6ZZJ3-F1
#
_cell.length_a   1.000
_cell.length_b   1.000
_cell.length_c   1.000
_cell.angle_alpha   90.00
_cell.angle_beta   90.00
_cell.angle_gamma   90.00
#
_symmetry.space_group_name_H-M   'P 1'
#
loop_
_entity.id
_entity.type
_entity.pdbx_description
1 polymer ?
#
loop_
_entity_poly.entity_id
_entity_poly.type
_entity_poly.pdbx_seq_one_letter_code
_entity_poly.pdbx_strand_id
1 'polypeptide(L)' 'MMMDFMLDLFIFFMSISFIWFGFKLDKHSYKENRMFISLFSLTGFFPIILSISYYLFRMFAVGLGVIFLYLLFTGGFE' A
#
# COMPACT_ATOMS: atom_id res chain seq x y z
N MET A 1 -12.02 25.93 10.80
CA MET A 1 -13.12 25.59 9.87
C MET A 1 -12.63 25.41 8.43
N MET A 2 -12.15 26.44 7.72
CA MET A 2 -11.61 26.28 6.35
C MET A 2 -10.31 25.44 6.31
N MET A 3 -9.43 25.61 7.31
CA MET A 3 -8.16 24.88 7.41
C MET A 3 -8.37 23.39 7.72
N ASP A 4 -9.26 23.10 8.68
CA ASP A 4 -9.63 21.72 9.07
C ASP A 4 -10.24 20.97 7.87
N PHE A 5 -11.16 21.61 7.14
CA PHE A 5 -11.73 21.05 5.92
C PHE A 5 -10.67 20.73 4.86
N MET A 6 -9.68 21.61 4.66
CA MET A 6 -8.59 21.37 3.70
C MET A 6 -7.68 20.22 4.14
N LEU A 7 -7.47 20.06 5.44
CA LEU A 7 -6.67 18.98 6.02
C LEU A 7 -7.41 17.64 5.87
N ASP A 8 -8.71 17.60 6.16
CA ASP A 8 -9.55 16.43 5.96
C ASP A 8 -9.58 16.01 4.49
N LEU A 9 -9.74 16.98 3.58
CA LEU A 9 -9.71 16.73 2.14
C LEU A 9 -8.36 16.14 1.70
N PHE A 10 -7.25 16.64 2.25
CA PHE A 10 -5.93 16.11 1.99
C PHE A 10 -5.77 14.67 2.50
N ILE A 11 -6.19 14.37 3.74
CA ILE A 11 -6.15 13.02 4.32
C ILE A 11 -7.00 12.06 3.48
N PHE A 12 -8.17 12.50 3.01
CA PHE A 12 -9.04 11.71 2.15
C PHE A 12 -8.35 11.33 0.83
N PHE A 13 -7.74 12.29 0.13
CA PHE A 13 -7.01 12.01 -1.12
C PHE A 13 -5.78 11.12 -0.89
N MET A 14 -5.05 11.33 0.20
CA MET A 14 -3.91 10.48 0.58
C MET A 14 -4.37 9.04 0.83
N SER A 15 -5.46 8.86 1.55
CA SER A 15 -6.01 7.55 1.88
C SER A 15 -6.44 6.77 0.64
N ILE A 16 -7.16 7.43 -0.28
CA ILE A 16 -7.54 6.84 -1.57
C ILE A 16 -6.29 6.49 -2.38
N SER A 17 -5.27 7.35 -2.37
CA SER A 17 -4.01 7.11 -3.08
C SER A 17 -3.27 5.89 -2.53
N PHE A 18 -3.25 5.70 -1.20
CA PHE A 18 -2.66 4.53 -0.55
C PHE A 18 -3.40 3.23 -0.91
N ILE A 19 -4.73 3.24 -0.89
CA ILE A 19 -5.56 2.10 -1.29
C ILE A 19 -5.33 1.76 -2.76
N TRP A 20 -5.39 2.78 -3.63
CA TRP A 20 -5.14 2.62 -5.06
C TRP A 20 -3.75 2.09 -5.34
N PHE A 21 -2.72 2.59 -4.65
CA PHE A 21 -1.35 2.11 -4.77
C PHE A 21 -1.22 0.65 -4.32
N GLY A 22 -1.84 0.29 -3.20
CA GLY A 22 -1.93 -1.09 -2.73
C GLY A 22 -2.58 -2.04 -3.75
N PHE A 23 -3.62 -1.61 -4.46
CA PHE A 23 -4.21 -2.39 -5.54
C PHE A 23 -3.35 -2.40 -6.82
N LYS A 24 -2.74 -1.28 -7.18
CA LYS A 24 -1.92 -1.16 -8.39
C LYS A 24 -0.65 -1.99 -8.33
N LEU A 25 -0.12 -2.25 -7.13
CA LEU A 25 1.02 -3.13 -6.91
C LEU A 25 0.82 -4.50 -7.59
N ASP A 26 -0.42 -5.00 -7.71
CA ASP A 26 -0.75 -6.39 -8.05
C ASP A 26 -0.26 -6.91 -9.41
N LYS A 27 -0.15 -6.06 -10.44
CA LYS A 27 -0.11 -6.57 -11.83
C LYS A 27 1.21 -6.38 -12.56
N HIS A 28 1.99 -5.35 -12.22
CA HIS A 28 3.21 -5.01 -12.96
C HIS A 28 4.47 -5.51 -12.25
N SER A 29 4.57 -5.27 -10.94
CA SER A 29 5.76 -5.63 -10.16
C SER A 29 5.93 -7.13 -9.97
N TYR A 30 4.86 -7.93 -9.93
CA TYR A 30 4.98 -9.39 -9.87
C TYR A 30 5.54 -9.99 -11.18
N LYS A 31 5.21 -9.38 -12.33
CA LYS A 31 5.72 -9.80 -13.64
C LYS A 31 7.20 -9.44 -13.82
N GLU A 32 7.61 -8.23 -13.44
CA GLU A 32 9.03 -7.84 -13.44
C GLU A 32 9.85 -8.62 -12.41
N ASN A 33 9.30 -8.87 -11.21
CA ASN A 33 9.97 -9.67 -10.19
C ASN A 33 10.20 -11.11 -10.65
N ARG A 34 9.33 -11.75 -11.44
CA ARG A 34 9.64 -13.08 -12.02
C ARG A 34 10.92 -13.07 -12.87
N MET A 35 11.14 -11.99 -13.62
CA MET A 35 12.33 -11.85 -14.46
C MET A 35 13.61 -11.72 -13.61
N PHE A 36 13.54 -10.93 -12.53
CA PHE A 36 14.62 -10.81 -11.53
C PHE A 36 14.80 -12.07 -10.66
N ILE A 37 13.72 -12.78 -10.32
CA ILE A 37 13.75 -14.05 -9.57
C ILE A 37 14.53 -15.11 -10.35
N SER A 38 14.48 -15.12 -11.68
CA SER A 38 15.31 -16.03 -12.48
C SER A 38 16.81 -15.79 -12.27
N LEU A 39 17.24 -14.52 -12.17
CA LEU A 39 18.63 -14.11 -11.93
C LEU A 39 19.07 -14.38 -10.48
N PHE A 40 18.17 -14.29 -9.51
CA PHE A 40 18.45 -14.54 -8.09
C PHE A 40 18.13 -15.96 -7.61
N SER A 41 17.60 -16.84 -8.47
CA SER A 41 17.22 -18.23 -8.13
C SER A 41 18.39 -19.11 -7.66
N LEU A 42 19.63 -18.64 -7.79
CA LEU A 42 20.82 -19.26 -7.20
C LEU A 42 20.85 -19.18 -5.66
N THR A 43 20.04 -18.32 -5.01
CA THR A 43 19.89 -18.25 -3.55
C THR A 43 18.49 -18.68 -3.13
N GLY A 44 18.34 -19.97 -2.76
CA GLY A 44 17.07 -20.70 -2.67
C GLY A 44 15.94 -20.17 -1.77
N PHE A 45 16.15 -19.11 -0.97
CA PHE A 45 15.12 -18.52 -0.09
C PHE A 45 14.72 -17.08 -0.45
N PHE A 46 15.54 -16.38 -1.24
CA PHE A 46 15.30 -14.97 -1.57
C PHE A 46 13.97 -14.72 -2.30
N PRO A 47 13.53 -15.55 -3.28
CA PRO A 47 12.25 -15.35 -3.98
C PRO A 47 11.03 -15.47 -3.05
N ILE A 48 11.12 -16.32 -2.04
CA ILE A 48 10.04 -16.60 -1.08
C ILE A 48 9.87 -15.39 -0.16
N ILE A 49 10.98 -14.91 0.42
CA ILE A 49 10.99 -13.72 1.29
C ILE A 49 10.47 -12.50 0.52
N LEU A 50 10.92 -12.31 -0.72
CA LEU A 50 10.47 -11.20 -1.57
C LEU A 50 8.96 -11.26 -1.85
N SER A 51 8.43 -12.45 -2.13
CA SER A 51 7.00 -12.66 -2.35
C SER A 51 6.17 -12.36 -1.11
N ILE A 52 6.61 -12.84 0.06
CA ILE A 52 5.93 -12.61 1.35
C ILE A 52 5.94 -11.12 1.72
N SER A 53 7.10 -10.47 1.62
CA SER A 53 7.25 -9.03 1.88
C SER A 53 6.33 -8.19 0.99
N TYR A 54 6.18 -8.59 -0.27
CA TYR A 54 5.29 -7.93 -1.22
C TYR A 54 3.81 -8.02 -0.81
N TYR A 55 3.32 -9.22 -0.43
CA TYR A 55 1.94 -9.39 0.03
C TYR A 55 1.68 -8.64 1.35
N LEU A 56 2.65 -8.65 2.27
CA LEU A 56 2.60 -7.88 3.52
C LEU A 56 2.49 -6.38 3.24
N PHE A 57 3.32 -5.85 2.35
CA PHE A 57 3.32 -4.43 1.99
C PHE A 57 2.01 -4.01 1.32
N ARG A 58 1.45 -4.85 0.45
CA ARG A 58 0.12 -4.64 -0.15
C ARG A 58 -0.97 -4.54 0.92
N MET A 59 -1.06 -5.53 1.81
CA MET A 59 -2.06 -5.54 2.88
C MET A 59 -1.90 -4.32 3.81
N PHE A 60 -0.65 -3.96 4.12
CA PHE A 60 -0.34 -2.77 4.89
C PHE A 60 -0.80 -1.47 4.21
N ALA A 61 -0.47 -1.26 2.93
CA ALA A 61 -0.84 -0.05 2.20
C ALA A 61 -2.36 0.14 2.11
N VAL A 62 -3.09 -0.94 1.79
CA VAL A 62 -4.56 -0.91 1.75
C VAL A 62 -5.14 -0.69 3.15
N GLY A 63 -4.67 -1.44 4.14
CA GLY A 63 -5.15 -1.34 5.52
C GLY A 63 -4.93 0.06 6.11
N LEU A 64 -3.77 0.66 5.87
CA LEU A 64 -3.43 2.00 6.35
C LEU A 64 -4.33 3.07 5.73
N GLY A 65 -4.60 3.00 4.43
CA GLY A 65 -5.55 3.90 3.78
C GLY A 65 -6.99 3.73 4.29
N VAL A 66 -7.42 2.50 4.59
CA VAL A 66 -8.74 2.24 5.20
C VAL A 66 -8.83 2.80 6.61
N ILE A 67 -7.78 2.63 7.43
CA ILE A 67 -7.71 3.18 8.80
C ILE A 67 -7.79 4.72 8.76
N PHE A 68 -7.09 5.37 7.84
CA PHE A 68 -7.18 6.83 7.71
C PHE A 68 -8.56 7.29 7.28
N LEU A 69 -9.24 6.60 6.35
CA LEU A 69 -10.64 6.90 6.03
C LEU A 69 -11.55 6.70 7.25
N TYR A 70 -11.35 5.64 8.02
CA TYR A 70 -12.13 5.37 9.22
C TYR A 70 -11.96 6.49 10.24
N LEU A 71 -10.73 6.88 10.57
CA LEU A 71 -10.43 7.97 11.50
C LEU A 71 -11.01 9.31 11.00
N LEU A 72 -10.92 9.57 9.70
CA LEU A 72 -11.49 10.77 9.08
C LEU A 72 -13.02 10.86 9.28
N PHE A 73 -13.75 9.77 9.03
CA PHE A 73 -15.22 9.76 9.16
C PHE A 73 -15.72 9.61 10.60
N THR A 74 -14.89 9.11 11.51
CA THR A 74 -15.23 8.95 12.93
C THR A 74 -14.80 10.12 13.81
N GLY A 75 -14.14 11.14 13.24
CA GLY A 75 -13.59 12.26 13.99
C GLY A 75 -12.38 11.87 14.85
N GLY A 76 -11.71 10.76 14.56
CA GLY A 76 -10.57 10.26 15.35
C GLY A 76 -9.28 11.09 15.20
N PHE A 77 -9.32 12.19 14.47
CA PHE A 77 -8.22 13.16 14.33
C PHE A 77 -8.44 14.46 15.12
N GLU A 78 -9.61 14.60 15.78
CA GLU A 78 -9.92 15.72 16.68
C GLU A 78 -9.32 15.54 18.09
#